data_AF-A0A521TKE2-F1
#
_entry.id   AF-A0A521TKE2-F1
#
_cell.length_a   1.000
_cell.length_b   1.000
_cell.length_c   1.000
_cell.angle_alpha   90.00
_cell.angle_beta   90.00
_cell.angle_gamma   90.00
#
_symmetry.space_group_name_H-M   'P 1'
#
loop_
_entity.id
_entity.type
_entity.pdbx_description
1 polymer ?
#
loop_
_entity_poly.entity_id
_entity_poly.type
_entity_poly.pdbx_seq_one_letter_code
_entity_poly.pdbx_strand_id
1 'polypeptide(L)'
;MPFVVGASAIVGSTYNHPVILVQISRRAAIGAAAPLIGFLAACGAGTALGPTPTIPARVSDEWTPIIPATDLAVGRNRFLYAVLDERGRPILDARISLAFVDLADASPTLSTPIEAPFHGYGLGEKGVYIARADFAKAGDWGVEARIERSDGGSRTLRTRFRVKEASATPALGAPAPPSRQALIAVAADPRIVCTATPTCPLHDITIADALDRKRPALFVFSTPAYCTSAVCGPALDVVLAARAKQGDRITFAHLEIFSDGALRTPTKTVEEWGLPSEPWVFLVGSDGRIAEKLEGGITAGELDEALARLA
;
A
#
# COMPACT_ATOMS: atom_id res chain seq x y z
N MET A 1 -39.45 -52.76 9.48
CA MET A 1 -39.90 -51.78 8.47
C MET A 1 -38.67 -50.97 8.05
N PRO A 2 -38.09 -51.22 6.86
CA PRO A 2 -36.90 -50.53 6.36
C PRO A 2 -37.22 -49.47 5.28
N PHE A 3 -36.19 -48.69 4.89
CA PHE A 3 -36.11 -47.63 3.86
C PHE A 3 -36.69 -46.27 4.29
N VAL A 4 -36.04 -45.12 4.08
CA VAL A 4 -35.34 -44.63 2.87
C VAL A 4 -34.17 -43.70 3.22
N VAL A 5 -33.07 -43.85 2.47
CA VAL A 5 -31.92 -42.95 2.35
C VAL A 5 -32.30 -41.72 1.50
N GLY A 6 -32.02 -40.52 1.98
CA GLY A 6 -32.17 -39.28 1.22
C GLY A 6 -30.85 -38.52 1.11
N ALA A 7 -30.19 -38.64 -0.04
CA ALA A 7 -29.09 -37.79 -0.49
C ALA A 7 -29.65 -36.64 -1.33
N SER A 8 -29.12 -35.42 -1.17
CA SER A 8 -29.06 -34.29 -2.13
C SER A 8 -28.90 -32.98 -1.34
N ALA A 9 -28.19 -31.94 -1.78
CA ALA A 9 -27.31 -31.75 -2.92
C ALA A 9 -26.44 -30.52 -2.60
N ILE A 10 -25.20 -30.55 -3.08
CA ILE A 10 -24.26 -29.42 -3.10
C ILE A 10 -24.78 -28.43 -4.14
N VAL A 11 -25.17 -27.23 -3.71
CA VAL A 11 -25.46 -26.11 -4.63
C VAL A 11 -24.19 -25.30 -4.79
N GLY A 12 -23.41 -25.64 -5.82
CA GLY A 12 -22.37 -24.76 -6.35
C GLY A 12 -23.03 -23.64 -7.14
N SER A 13 -22.94 -22.41 -6.65
CA SER A 13 -23.36 -21.22 -7.39
C SER A 13 -22.19 -20.78 -8.29
N THR A 14 -22.32 -21.04 -9.60
CA THR A 14 -21.45 -20.50 -10.63
C THR A 14 -21.90 -19.08 -10.98
N TYR A 15 -21.21 -18.07 -10.45
CA TYR A 15 -21.38 -16.69 -10.91
C TYR A 15 -20.56 -16.48 -12.18
N ASN A 16 -21.29 -16.29 -13.28
CA ASN A 16 -20.77 -16.01 -14.62
C ASN A 16 -20.63 -14.47 -14.77
N HIS A 17 -19.41 -13.95 -14.90
CA HIS A 17 -19.20 -12.53 -15.21
C HIS A 17 -19.36 -12.31 -16.72
N PRO A 18 -20.20 -11.36 -17.19
CA PRO A 18 -20.19 -10.94 -18.58
C PRO A 18 -18.96 -10.07 -18.84
N VAL A 19 -18.06 -10.55 -19.70
CA VAL A 19 -16.96 -9.76 -20.26
C VAL A 19 -17.52 -8.90 -21.39
N ILE A 20 -17.64 -7.60 -21.16
CA ILE A 20 -17.98 -6.63 -22.21
C ILE A 20 -16.68 -6.28 -22.95
N LEU A 21 -16.51 -6.84 -24.14
CA LEU A 21 -15.46 -6.48 -25.10
C LEU A 21 -15.82 -5.13 -25.76
N VAL A 22 -15.14 -4.06 -25.34
CA VAL A 22 -15.20 -2.75 -26.01
C VAL A 22 -14.23 -2.77 -27.20
N GLN A 23 -14.77 -2.87 -28.41
CA GLN A 23 -14.03 -2.68 -29.65
C GLN A 23 -13.83 -1.18 -29.92
N ILE A 24 -12.58 -0.71 -29.90
CA ILE A 24 -12.23 0.66 -30.30
C ILE A 24 -11.82 0.64 -31.77
N SER A 25 -12.72 1.10 -32.65
CA SER A 25 -12.42 1.36 -34.06
C SER A 25 -11.57 2.63 -34.17
N ARG A 26 -10.40 2.52 -34.79
CA ARG A 26 -9.56 3.68 -35.13
C ARG A 26 -10.16 4.37 -36.36
N ARG A 27 -10.87 5.48 -36.16
CA ARG A 27 -11.13 6.45 -37.23
C ARG A 27 -10.24 7.67 -37.02
N ALA A 28 -9.32 7.81 -37.96
CA ALA A 28 -8.36 8.89 -38.09
C ALA A 28 -9.06 10.23 -38.39
N ALA A 29 -8.49 11.29 -37.84
CA ALA A 29 -8.87 12.67 -38.11
C ALA A 29 -8.49 13.06 -39.56
N ILE A 30 -9.45 13.67 -40.23
CA ILE A 30 -9.33 14.29 -41.55
C ILE A 30 -8.77 15.70 -41.34
N GLY A 31 -7.59 15.98 -41.88
CA GLY A 31 -7.03 17.32 -42.06
C GLY A 31 -6.78 17.56 -43.54
N ALA A 32 -7.40 18.60 -44.08
CA ALA A 32 -7.40 18.94 -45.50
C ALA A 32 -6.10 19.63 -45.96
N ALA A 33 -5.65 19.32 -47.19
CA ALA A 33 -4.95 20.26 -48.06
C ALA A 33 -4.96 19.74 -49.52
N ALA A 34 -5.25 20.66 -50.45
CA ALA A 34 -5.51 20.46 -51.87
C ALA A 34 -4.21 20.32 -52.73
N PRO A 35 -4.31 19.96 -54.03
CA PRO A 35 -3.24 19.29 -54.78
C PRO A 35 -2.45 20.21 -55.71
N LEU A 36 -1.19 19.86 -56.00
CA LEU A 36 -0.51 20.32 -57.22
C LEU A 36 0.64 19.37 -57.62
N ILE A 37 0.42 18.70 -58.76
CA ILE A 37 1.35 18.46 -59.90
C ILE A 37 2.71 17.79 -59.64
N GLY A 38 2.98 16.72 -60.40
CA GLY A 38 4.32 16.48 -60.95
C GLY A 38 4.78 15.03 -60.96
N PHE A 39 4.55 14.34 -62.09
CA PHE A 39 5.33 13.17 -62.51
C PHE A 39 6.82 13.52 -62.54
N LEU A 40 7.69 12.65 -62.00
CA LEU A 40 9.01 12.35 -62.53
C LEU A 40 9.52 11.05 -61.92
N ALA A 41 9.69 10.05 -62.79
CA ALA A 41 10.38 8.81 -62.51
C ALA A 41 11.86 9.09 -62.21
N ALA A 42 12.36 8.55 -61.11
CA ALA A 42 13.78 8.44 -60.83
C ALA A 42 14.08 7.04 -60.31
N CYS A 43 14.71 6.22 -61.15
CA CYS A 43 15.37 4.99 -60.74
C CYS A 43 16.52 5.36 -59.81
N GLY A 44 16.36 5.09 -58.51
CA GLY A 44 17.41 5.18 -57.51
C GLY A 44 17.55 3.83 -56.83
N ALA A 45 18.70 3.19 -56.98
CA ALA A 45 19.05 1.95 -56.30
C ALA A 45 18.95 2.14 -54.77
N GLY A 46 17.95 1.49 -54.16
CA GLY A 46 17.71 1.50 -52.72
C GLY A 46 18.07 0.13 -52.13
N THR A 47 19.13 0.12 -51.32
CA THR A 47 19.60 -0.96 -50.46
C THR A 47 18.49 -1.77 -49.80
N ALA A 48 18.59 -3.10 -49.88
CA ALA A 48 17.76 -4.03 -49.12
C ALA A 48 17.86 -3.72 -47.62
N LEU A 49 16.72 -3.39 -47.00
CA LEU A 49 16.60 -3.30 -45.55
C LEU A 49 16.77 -4.72 -44.98
N GLY A 50 17.91 -4.96 -44.33
CA GLY A 50 18.10 -6.15 -43.50
C GLY A 50 17.08 -6.19 -42.36
N PRO A 51 16.81 -7.37 -41.77
CA PRO A 51 15.90 -7.49 -40.64
C PRO A 51 16.34 -6.56 -39.51
N THR A 52 15.39 -5.77 -38.98
CA THR A 52 15.61 -4.98 -37.77
C THR A 52 16.05 -5.92 -36.66
N PRO A 53 17.22 -5.71 -36.03
CA PRO A 53 17.60 -6.52 -34.88
C PRO A 53 16.57 -6.30 -33.78
N THR A 54 15.78 -7.32 -33.48
CA THR A 54 15.02 -7.40 -32.24
C THR A 54 16.03 -7.51 -31.11
N ILE A 55 16.23 -6.42 -30.38
CA ILE A 55 16.95 -6.47 -29.11
C ILE A 55 16.11 -7.35 -28.18
N PRO A 56 16.58 -8.53 -27.73
CA PRO A 56 15.86 -9.27 -26.72
C PRO A 56 15.75 -8.38 -25.49
N ALA A 57 14.54 -8.27 -24.92
CA ALA A 57 14.38 -7.68 -23.60
C ALA A 57 15.34 -8.41 -22.68
N ARG A 58 16.30 -7.71 -22.08
CA ARG A 58 17.05 -8.25 -20.95
C ARG A 58 16.01 -8.50 -19.87
N VAL A 59 15.61 -9.76 -19.71
CA VAL A 59 15.18 -10.25 -18.41
C VAL A 59 16.38 -9.97 -17.52
N SER A 60 16.20 -9.05 -16.58
CA SER A 60 17.17 -8.84 -15.52
C SER A 60 17.24 -10.16 -14.75
N ASP A 61 18.34 -10.90 -14.87
CA ASP A 61 18.61 -12.11 -14.05
C ASP A 61 18.81 -11.77 -12.55
N GLU A 62 18.52 -10.53 -12.16
CA GLU A 62 18.68 -10.00 -10.82
C GLU A 62 17.32 -9.79 -10.16
N TRP A 63 17.23 -10.18 -8.89
CA TRP A 63 16.08 -9.87 -8.04
C TRP A 63 16.03 -8.37 -7.78
N THR A 64 14.83 -7.79 -7.86
CA THR A 64 14.64 -6.35 -7.71
C THR A 64 14.14 -6.02 -6.31
N PRO A 65 14.90 -5.26 -5.50
CA PRO A 65 14.46 -4.81 -4.19
C PRO A 65 13.48 -3.64 -4.31
N ILE A 66 12.48 -3.60 -3.43
CA ILE A 66 11.48 -2.53 -3.34
C ILE A 66 11.35 -2.10 -1.88
N ILE A 67 11.40 -0.79 -1.65
CA ILE A 67 11.12 -0.17 -0.36
C ILE A 67 9.83 0.63 -0.52
N PRO A 68 8.65 0.06 -0.19
CA PRO A 68 7.37 0.73 -0.42
C PRO A 68 7.01 1.77 0.66
N ALA A 69 7.86 1.97 1.68
CA ALA A 69 7.64 2.99 2.70
C ALA A 69 7.91 4.40 2.15
N THR A 70 7.00 5.35 2.39
CA THR A 70 7.12 6.72 1.87
C THR A 70 7.45 7.75 2.95
N ASP A 71 7.39 7.37 4.22
CA ASP A 71 7.63 8.26 5.35
C ASP A 71 8.65 7.74 6.37
N LEU A 72 9.84 7.40 5.86
CA LEU A 72 11.02 7.09 6.69
C LEU A 72 11.65 8.39 7.22
N ALA A 73 11.78 8.49 8.54
CA ALA A 73 12.31 9.67 9.23
C ALA A 73 13.21 9.29 10.42
N VAL A 74 13.85 10.28 11.05
CA VAL A 74 14.64 10.06 12.28
C VAL A 74 13.79 9.39 13.37
N GLY A 75 14.39 8.44 14.09
CA GLY A 75 13.77 7.66 15.16
C GLY A 75 13.27 6.29 14.70
N ARG A 76 12.25 5.76 15.39
CA ARG A 76 11.71 4.42 15.15
C ARG A 76 10.80 4.36 13.93
N ASN A 77 11.07 3.43 13.03
CA ASN A 77 10.38 3.24 11.76
C ASN A 77 9.88 1.80 11.60
N ARG A 78 8.73 1.67 10.93
CA ARG A 78 8.25 0.41 10.35
C ARG A 78 8.80 0.31 8.92
N PHE A 79 9.99 -0.28 8.79
CA PHE A 79 10.66 -0.40 7.50
C PHE A 79 10.04 -1.54 6.69
N LEU A 80 9.64 -1.24 5.45
CA LEU A 80 9.01 -2.19 4.55
C LEU A 80 9.99 -2.59 3.46
N TYR A 81 10.03 -3.89 3.19
CA TYR A 81 10.88 -4.45 2.16
C TYR A 81 10.08 -5.47 1.35
N ALA A 82 10.17 -5.39 0.04
CA ALA A 82 9.68 -6.41 -0.88
C ALA A 82 10.77 -6.70 -1.91
N VAL A 83 10.67 -7.86 -2.54
CA VAL A 83 11.61 -8.27 -3.57
C VAL A 83 10.85 -8.96 -4.69
N LEU A 84 11.20 -8.64 -5.93
CA LEU A 84 10.69 -9.31 -7.12
C LEU A 84 11.75 -10.25 -7.68
N ASP A 85 11.31 -11.42 -8.18
CA ASP A 85 12.15 -12.35 -8.94
C ASP A 85 12.50 -11.79 -10.34
N GLU A 86 13.27 -12.55 -11.12
CA GLU A 86 13.72 -12.13 -12.46
C GLU A 86 12.55 -11.91 -13.44
N ARG A 87 11.36 -12.44 -13.11
CA ARG A 87 10.13 -12.31 -13.89
C ARG A 87 9.22 -11.19 -13.38
N GLY A 88 9.67 -10.41 -12.40
CA GLY A 88 8.89 -9.35 -11.78
C GLY A 88 7.80 -9.84 -10.84
N ARG A 89 7.83 -11.10 -10.41
CA ARG A 89 6.85 -11.66 -9.45
C ARG A 89 7.36 -11.48 -8.03
N PRO A 90 6.50 -11.16 -7.06
CA PRO A 90 6.95 -10.97 -5.70
C PRO A 90 7.40 -12.29 -5.08
N ILE A 91 8.53 -12.26 -4.38
CA ILE A 91 9.02 -13.38 -3.57
C ILE A 91 8.40 -13.24 -2.19
N LEU A 92 7.52 -14.17 -1.84
CA LEU A 92 6.71 -14.15 -0.61
C LEU A 92 7.16 -15.21 0.41
N ASP A 93 8.07 -16.10 -0.01
CA ASP A 93 8.45 -17.34 0.66
C ASP A 93 9.95 -17.41 0.99
N ALA A 94 10.54 -16.26 1.34
CA ALA A 94 11.92 -16.14 1.79
C ALA A 94 12.02 -15.81 3.30
N ARG A 95 13.15 -16.19 3.90
CA ARG A 95 13.67 -15.58 5.12
C ARG A 95 14.52 -14.38 4.74
N ILE A 96 14.26 -13.24 5.35
CA ILE A 96 14.99 -12.00 5.06
C ILE A 96 15.59 -11.43 6.35
N SER A 97 16.89 -11.12 6.31
CA SER A 97 17.54 -10.28 7.32
C SER A 97 18.04 -8.99 6.68
N LEU A 98 17.84 -7.87 7.38
CA LEU A 98 18.17 -6.53 6.93
C LEU A 98 19.26 -5.93 7.81
N ALA A 99 20.32 -5.41 7.21
CA ALA A 99 21.32 -4.60 7.89
C ALA A 99 21.38 -3.21 7.25
N PHE A 100 21.44 -2.17 8.08
CA PHE A 100 21.39 -0.78 7.62
C PHE A 100 22.75 -0.13 7.74
N VAL A 101 23.01 0.85 6.88
CA VAL A 101 24.26 1.62 6.91
C VAL A 101 23.95 3.07 6.58
N ASP A 102 24.50 3.98 7.36
CA ASP A 102 24.49 5.39 6.98
C ASP A 102 25.57 5.64 5.92
N LEU A 103 25.18 6.26 4.81
CA LEU A 103 26.08 6.52 3.68
C LEU A 103 26.78 7.88 3.81
N ALA A 104 26.40 8.70 4.79
CA ALA A 104 27.11 9.95 5.09
C ALA A 104 28.35 9.73 5.98
N ASP A 105 28.43 8.59 6.69
CA ASP A 105 29.58 8.25 7.52
C ASP A 105 30.86 8.04 6.69
N ALA A 106 31.97 8.62 7.16
CA ALA A 106 33.28 8.49 6.51
C ALA A 106 33.82 7.05 6.53
N SER A 107 33.30 6.20 7.41
CA SER A 107 33.63 4.79 7.53
C SER A 107 32.33 4.01 7.76
N PRO A 108 31.54 3.78 6.70
CA PRO A 108 30.19 3.23 6.81
C PRO A 108 30.25 1.77 7.29
N THR A 109 29.58 1.49 8.41
CA THR A 109 29.47 0.14 8.97
C THR A 109 28.03 -0.35 8.93
N LEU A 110 27.82 -1.59 8.48
CA LEU A 110 26.51 -2.23 8.57
C LEU A 110 26.13 -2.44 10.03
N SER A 111 24.86 -2.16 10.35
CA SER A 111 24.25 -2.50 11.62
C SER A 111 24.22 -4.02 11.82
N THR A 112 23.93 -4.45 13.04
CA THR A 112 23.53 -5.84 13.29
C THR A 112 22.31 -6.17 12.41
N PRO A 113 22.33 -7.31 11.69
CA PRO A 113 21.17 -7.73 10.91
C PRO A 113 19.95 -7.97 11.80
N ILE A 114 18.79 -7.49 11.38
CA ILE A 114 17.50 -7.76 12.01
C ILE A 114 16.64 -8.61 11.07
N GLU A 115 15.96 -9.61 11.63
CA GLU A 115 15.00 -10.41 10.86
C GLU A 115 13.82 -9.53 10.44
N ALA A 116 13.40 -9.68 9.19
CA ALA A 116 12.22 -9.06 8.64
C ALA A 116 11.19 -10.15 8.33
N PRO A 117 10.30 -10.52 9.26
CA PRO A 117 9.25 -11.50 9.00
C PRO A 117 8.31 -11.04 7.87
N PHE A 118 7.74 -12.00 7.16
CA PHE A 118 6.76 -11.75 6.10
C PHE A 118 5.37 -11.46 6.69
N HIS A 119 4.77 -10.36 6.25
CA HIS A 119 3.40 -9.94 6.58
C HIS A 119 2.57 -9.82 5.30
N GLY A 120 1.82 -10.88 4.98
CA GLY A 120 0.98 -10.92 3.77
C GLY A 120 -0.36 -11.64 3.93
N TYR A 121 -0.71 -12.11 5.13
CA TYR A 121 -1.98 -12.81 5.34
C TYR A 121 -3.17 -11.89 4.98
N GLY A 122 -4.01 -12.34 4.04
CA GLY A 122 -5.12 -11.54 3.51
C GLY A 122 -4.74 -10.50 2.45
N LEU A 123 -3.46 -10.36 2.09
CA LEU A 123 -2.97 -9.38 1.11
C LEU A 123 -2.59 -10.00 -0.25
N GLY A 124 -2.71 -11.32 -0.40
CA GLY A 124 -2.29 -12.03 -1.61
C GLY A 124 -0.84 -11.74 -1.96
N GLU A 125 -0.59 -11.27 -3.19
CA GLU A 125 0.75 -10.92 -3.69
C GLU A 125 1.29 -9.58 -3.16
N LYS A 126 0.53 -8.85 -2.33
CA LYS A 126 0.90 -7.52 -1.81
C LYS A 126 1.48 -7.56 -0.39
N GLY A 127 1.84 -8.74 0.10
CA GLY A 127 2.57 -8.88 1.37
C GLY A 127 3.96 -8.25 1.32
N VAL A 128 4.46 -7.86 2.47
CA VAL A 128 5.78 -7.22 2.63
C VAL A 128 6.54 -7.84 3.80
N TYR A 129 7.85 -7.76 3.74
CA TYR A 129 8.73 -8.05 4.86
C TYR A 129 8.88 -6.80 5.72
N ILE A 130 8.71 -6.94 7.03
CA ILE A 130 8.68 -5.80 7.95
C ILE A 130 9.82 -5.92 8.94
N ALA A 131 10.60 -4.85 9.08
CA ALA A 131 11.57 -4.72 10.16
C ALA A 131 11.33 -3.42 10.94
N ARG A 132 11.50 -3.47 12.26
CA ARG A 132 11.46 -2.28 13.11
C ARG A 132 12.88 -1.75 13.24
N ALA A 133 13.15 -0.64 12.57
CA ALA A 133 14.49 -0.03 12.50
C ALA A 133 14.47 1.35 13.17
N ASP A 134 15.58 1.73 13.80
CA ASP A 134 15.79 3.07 14.35
C ASP A 134 16.89 3.78 13.55
N PHE A 135 16.61 5.00 13.11
CA PHE A 135 17.56 5.83 12.37
C PHE A 135 17.93 7.05 13.19
N ALA A 136 19.19 7.13 13.62
CA ALA A 136 19.67 8.20 14.49
C ALA A 136 19.77 9.58 13.81
N LYS A 137 19.78 9.63 12.48
CA LYS A 137 19.97 10.87 11.72
C LYS A 137 19.35 10.79 10.33
N ALA A 138 18.94 11.95 9.81
CA ALA A 138 18.52 12.09 8.44
C ALA A 138 19.71 11.94 7.49
N GLY A 139 19.42 11.53 6.26
CA GLY A 139 20.48 11.33 5.28
C GLY A 139 20.16 10.25 4.26
N ASP A 140 21.16 9.95 3.46
CA ASP A 140 21.13 8.82 2.54
C ASP A 140 21.60 7.58 3.29
N TRP A 141 20.77 6.56 3.29
CA TRP A 141 21.02 5.29 3.95
C TRP A 141 21.06 4.16 2.93
N GLY A 142 21.74 3.08 3.28
CA GLY A 142 21.72 1.81 2.56
C GLY A 142 21.07 0.73 3.41
N VAL A 143 20.39 -0.21 2.76
CA VAL A 143 20.00 -1.49 3.35
C VAL A 143 20.67 -2.61 2.56
N GLU A 144 21.29 -3.54 3.27
CA GLU A 144 21.69 -4.85 2.76
C GLU A 144 20.67 -5.88 3.22
N ALA A 145 20.02 -6.53 2.26
CA ALA A 145 19.06 -7.60 2.50
C ALA A 145 19.69 -8.93 2.13
N ARG A 146 19.81 -9.84 3.09
CA ARG A 146 20.13 -11.25 2.83
C ARG A 146 18.83 -12.02 2.74
N ILE A 147 18.62 -12.66 1.59
CA ILE A 147 17.36 -13.29 1.21
C ILE A 147 17.66 -14.77 0.98
N GLU A 148 16.99 -15.63 1.73
CA GLU A 148 17.14 -17.08 1.67
C GLU A 148 15.78 -17.72 1.36
N ARG A 149 15.68 -18.39 0.22
CA ARG A 149 14.46 -19.10 -0.21
C ARG A 149 14.50 -20.56 0.20
N SER A 150 13.32 -21.13 0.39
CA SER A 150 13.14 -22.54 0.75
C SER A 150 13.68 -23.51 -0.31
N ASP A 151 13.75 -23.08 -1.58
CA ASP A 151 14.31 -23.85 -2.71
C ASP A 151 15.85 -23.80 -2.79
N GLY A 152 16.52 -23.18 -1.83
CA GLY A 152 17.98 -23.02 -1.77
C GLY A 152 18.50 -21.78 -2.50
N GLY A 153 17.64 -20.99 -3.14
CA GLY A 153 18.03 -19.71 -3.73
C GLY A 153 18.45 -18.70 -2.65
N SER A 154 19.67 -18.19 -2.72
CA SER A 154 20.13 -17.10 -1.84
C SER A 154 20.71 -15.94 -2.64
N ARG A 155 20.38 -14.72 -2.22
CA ARG A 155 20.92 -13.46 -2.76
C ARG A 155 21.14 -12.44 -1.66
N THR A 156 22.11 -11.58 -1.88
CA THR A 156 22.30 -10.36 -1.10
C THR A 156 22.05 -9.18 -2.01
N LEU A 157 21.04 -8.36 -1.68
CA LEU A 157 20.70 -7.16 -2.42
C LEU A 157 21.06 -5.94 -1.59
N ARG A 158 21.48 -4.86 -2.26
CA ARG A 158 21.75 -3.57 -1.62
C ARG A 158 20.94 -2.48 -2.27
N THR A 159 20.29 -1.66 -1.45
CA THR A 159 19.39 -0.60 -1.93
C THR A 159 19.63 0.66 -1.12
N ARG A 160 19.63 1.80 -1.81
CA ARG A 160 19.69 3.11 -1.15
C ARG A 160 18.28 3.62 -0.88
N PHE A 161 18.13 4.33 0.23
CA PHE A 161 16.91 5.04 0.58
C PHE A 161 17.26 6.32 1.35
N ARG A 162 16.27 7.19 1.54
CA ARG A 162 16.42 8.46 2.22
C ARG A 162 15.67 8.42 3.56
N VAL A 163 16.33 8.85 4.63
CA VAL A 163 15.70 9.13 5.92
C VAL A 163 15.52 10.64 6.04
N LYS A 164 14.29 11.09 6.27
CA LYS A 164 13.94 12.51 6.46
C LYS A 164 14.29 12.96 7.89
N GLU A 165 14.50 14.26 8.05
CA GLU A 165 14.70 14.87 9.39
C GLU A 165 13.45 14.73 10.26
N ALA A 166 12.28 14.96 9.65
CA ALA A 166 11.00 14.82 10.30
C ALA A 166 10.06 13.97 9.44
N SER A 167 9.17 13.26 10.12
CA SER A 167 8.06 12.54 9.52
C SER A 167 7.10 13.54 8.87
N ALA A 168 6.61 13.24 7.67
CA ALA A 168 5.54 14.03 7.03
C ALA A 168 4.21 13.83 7.75
N THR A 169 3.96 12.62 8.26
CA THR A 169 2.78 12.33 9.09
C THR A 169 3.06 12.54 10.57
N PRO A 170 2.04 12.62 11.46
CA PRO A 170 2.26 12.73 12.90
C PRO A 170 3.23 11.68 13.43
N ALA A 171 4.33 12.16 14.00
CA ALA A 171 5.39 11.31 14.54
C ALA A 171 4.91 10.52 15.76
N LEU A 172 5.58 9.40 16.05
CA LEU A 172 5.37 8.67 17.30
C LEU A 172 5.59 9.60 18.51
N GLY A 173 4.66 9.59 19.46
CA GLY A 173 4.65 10.46 20.64
C GLY A 173 4.14 11.88 20.40
N ALA A 174 3.95 12.32 19.16
CA ALA A 174 3.34 13.62 18.87
C ALA A 174 1.84 13.63 19.21
N PRO A 175 1.23 14.78 19.52
CA PRO A 175 -0.23 14.87 19.62
C PRO A 175 -0.87 14.56 18.26
N ALA A 176 -1.98 13.81 18.27
CA ALA A 176 -2.79 13.58 17.08
C ALA A 176 -3.48 14.89 16.65
N PRO A 177 -3.47 15.26 15.35
CA PRO A 177 -4.24 16.41 14.86
C PRO A 177 -5.74 16.23 15.16
N PRO A 178 -6.42 17.20 15.81
CA PRO A 178 -7.83 17.09 16.19
C PRO A 178 -8.74 17.44 14.99
N SER A 179 -8.66 16.65 13.93
CA SER A 179 -9.39 16.88 12.68
C SER A 179 -10.90 16.78 12.87
N ARG A 180 -11.64 17.60 12.12
CA ARG A 180 -13.10 17.57 12.04
C ARG A 180 -13.55 17.23 10.62
N GLN A 181 -13.58 15.94 10.32
CA GLN A 181 -14.10 15.39 9.07
C GLN A 181 -15.63 15.29 9.06
N ALA A 182 -16.22 15.17 7.87
CA ALA A 182 -17.66 14.96 7.73
C ALA A 182 -18.08 13.60 8.30
N LEU A 183 -19.22 13.57 9.00
CA LEU A 183 -19.84 12.34 9.47
C LEU A 183 -20.88 11.85 8.47
N ILE A 184 -21.13 10.54 8.45
CA ILE A 184 -22.07 9.96 7.50
C ILE A 184 -23.50 10.50 7.68
N ALA A 185 -23.89 10.85 8.92
CA ALA A 185 -25.22 11.36 9.24
C ALA A 185 -25.52 12.76 8.64
N VAL A 186 -24.49 13.52 8.26
CA VAL A 186 -24.61 14.89 7.73
C VAL A 186 -24.06 15.03 6.32
N ALA A 187 -23.52 13.96 5.75
CA ALA A 187 -22.97 13.97 4.41
C ALA A 187 -24.09 13.95 3.36
N ALA A 188 -23.98 14.82 2.35
CA ALA A 188 -24.92 14.87 1.23
C ALA A 188 -24.91 13.58 0.40
N ASP A 189 -23.74 12.94 0.28
CA ASP A 189 -23.56 11.63 -0.37
C ASP A 189 -22.71 10.74 0.56
N PRO A 190 -23.25 9.61 1.07
CA PRO A 190 -22.51 8.67 1.90
C PRO A 190 -21.22 8.14 1.25
N ARG A 191 -21.15 8.10 -0.08
CA ARG A 191 -19.97 7.60 -0.83
C ARG A 191 -18.76 8.52 -0.72
N ILE A 192 -18.97 9.78 -0.34
CA ILE A 192 -17.87 10.73 -0.06
C ILE A 192 -17.22 10.43 1.29
N VAL A 193 -17.97 9.82 2.21
CA VAL A 193 -17.49 9.49 3.55
C VAL A 193 -16.93 8.07 3.62
N CYS A 194 -17.45 7.15 2.79
CA CYS A 194 -17.00 5.77 2.74
C CYS A 194 -17.15 5.21 1.33
N THR A 195 -16.04 4.80 0.72
CA THR A 195 -16.10 4.11 -0.57
C THR A 195 -16.25 2.58 -0.43
N ALA A 196 -16.15 2.03 0.79
CA ALA A 196 -16.36 0.60 1.03
C ALA A 196 -17.78 0.16 0.67
N THR A 197 -17.92 -1.09 0.20
CA THR A 197 -19.21 -1.70 -0.13
C THR A 197 -19.35 -3.05 0.60
N PRO A 198 -20.31 -3.20 1.54
CA PRO A 198 -21.20 -2.17 2.06
C PRO A 198 -20.44 -1.07 2.83
N THR A 199 -21.08 0.08 3.03
CA THR A 199 -20.52 1.16 3.86
C THR A 199 -20.21 0.65 5.27
N CYS A 200 -19.02 0.97 5.77
CA CYS A 200 -18.57 0.49 7.07
C CYS A 200 -19.17 1.34 8.23
N PRO A 201 -19.20 0.83 9.47
CA PRO A 201 -19.85 1.49 10.60
C PRO A 201 -18.93 2.49 11.35
N LEU A 202 -17.88 3.04 10.72
CA LEU A 202 -16.82 3.81 11.40
C LEU A 202 -16.86 5.33 11.12
N HIS A 203 -18.04 5.91 10.89
CA HIS A 203 -18.21 7.29 10.41
C HIS A 203 -19.16 8.14 11.25
N ASP A 204 -19.30 7.82 12.54
CA ASP A 204 -20.21 8.45 13.48
C ASP A 204 -19.51 9.41 14.46
N ILE A 205 -18.19 9.59 14.34
CA ILE A 205 -17.39 10.44 15.21
C ILE A 205 -16.26 11.17 14.46
N THR A 206 -15.98 12.42 14.85
CA THR A 206 -14.81 13.15 14.35
C THR A 206 -13.55 12.72 15.10
N ILE A 207 -12.35 12.97 14.52
CA ILE A 207 -11.11 12.73 15.27
C ILE A 207 -11.07 13.62 16.52
N ALA A 208 -11.42 14.90 16.42
CA ALA A 208 -11.47 15.81 17.57
C ALA A 208 -12.31 15.25 18.72
N ASP A 209 -13.55 14.83 18.44
CA ASP A 209 -14.44 14.33 19.48
C ASP A 209 -13.99 12.94 20.00
N ALA A 210 -13.29 12.14 19.19
CA ALA A 210 -12.66 10.90 19.64
C ALA A 210 -11.54 11.16 20.65
N LEU A 211 -10.69 12.16 20.40
CA LEU A 211 -9.60 12.55 21.30
C LEU A 211 -10.14 13.15 22.61
N ASP A 212 -11.21 13.94 22.54
CA ASP A 212 -11.86 14.54 23.73
C ASP A 212 -12.42 13.48 24.69
N ARG A 213 -12.72 12.27 24.23
CA ARG A 213 -13.13 11.14 25.09
C ARG A 213 -12.01 10.65 26.02
N LYS A 214 -10.75 11.03 25.78
CA LYS A 214 -9.56 10.61 26.58
C LYS A 214 -9.47 9.09 26.74
N ARG A 215 -9.75 8.39 25.65
CA ARG A 215 -9.69 6.94 25.55
C ARG A 215 -8.84 6.56 24.34
N PRO A 216 -8.22 5.38 24.33
CA PRO A 216 -7.46 4.95 23.16
C PRO A 216 -8.32 4.98 21.90
N ALA A 217 -7.72 5.36 20.78
CA ALA A 217 -8.39 5.45 19.50
C ALA A 217 -7.54 4.83 18.38
N LEU A 218 -8.22 4.36 17.33
CA LEU A 218 -7.62 3.91 16.09
C LEU A 218 -8.29 4.64 14.93
N PHE A 219 -7.46 5.28 14.11
CA PHE A 219 -7.89 5.96 12.90
C PHE A 219 -7.31 5.26 11.68
N VAL A 220 -8.16 4.80 10.78
CA VAL A 220 -7.76 4.23 9.49
C VAL A 220 -8.06 5.23 8.39
N PHE A 221 -7.04 5.58 7.62
CA PHE A 221 -7.10 6.44 6.46
C PHE A 221 -6.94 5.55 5.24
N SER A 222 -8.02 5.34 4.49
CA SER A 222 -8.00 4.42 3.35
C SER A 222 -9.11 4.74 2.38
N THR A 223 -8.87 4.46 1.09
CA THR A 223 -9.92 4.49 0.06
C THR A 223 -10.20 3.10 -0.52
N PRO A 224 -11.03 2.26 0.14
CA PRO A 224 -11.21 0.85 -0.18
C PRO A 224 -11.57 0.54 -1.64
N ALA A 225 -12.41 1.35 -2.30
CA ALA A 225 -12.87 1.03 -3.66
C ALA A 225 -11.90 1.45 -4.77
N TYR A 226 -11.00 2.40 -4.53
CA TYR A 226 -10.26 3.07 -5.60
C TYR A 226 -8.73 3.08 -5.41
N CYS A 227 -8.27 2.74 -4.22
CA CYS A 227 -6.85 2.70 -3.89
C CYS A 227 -6.04 1.81 -4.84
N THR A 228 -5.08 2.41 -5.55
CA THR A 228 -4.32 1.77 -6.64
C THR A 228 -3.48 0.59 -6.16
N SER A 229 -3.02 0.63 -4.91
CA SER A 229 -2.24 -0.46 -4.31
C SER A 229 -3.06 -1.71 -3.99
N ALA A 230 -4.40 -1.59 -3.97
CA ALA A 230 -5.37 -2.62 -3.61
C ALA A 230 -5.20 -3.20 -2.18
N VAL A 231 -4.43 -2.55 -1.31
CA VAL A 231 -4.29 -2.96 0.11
C VAL A 231 -5.20 -2.19 1.06
N CYS A 232 -5.87 -1.13 0.59
CA CYS A 232 -6.76 -0.30 1.41
C CYS A 232 -8.01 -1.04 1.91
N GLY A 233 -8.67 -1.82 1.05
CA GLY A 233 -9.80 -2.67 1.45
C GLY A 233 -9.40 -3.71 2.51
N PRO A 234 -8.38 -4.56 2.24
CA PRO A 234 -7.87 -5.51 3.23
C PRO A 234 -7.43 -4.86 4.56
N ALA A 235 -6.82 -3.68 4.53
CA ALA A 235 -6.47 -2.96 5.75
C ALA A 235 -7.72 -2.54 6.56
N LEU A 236 -8.78 -2.08 5.88
CA LEU A 236 -10.06 -1.78 6.54
C LEU A 236 -10.68 -3.06 7.13
N ASP A 237 -10.64 -4.20 6.43
CA ASP A 237 -11.17 -5.47 6.95
C ASP A 237 -10.46 -5.90 8.24
N VAL A 238 -9.13 -5.74 8.30
CA VAL A 238 -8.34 -5.99 9.51
C VAL A 238 -8.78 -5.08 10.66
N VAL A 239 -9.02 -3.79 10.39
CA VAL A 239 -9.51 -2.83 11.39
C VAL A 239 -10.92 -3.17 11.87
N LEU A 240 -11.83 -3.59 10.98
CA LEU A 240 -13.18 -4.00 11.33
C LEU A 240 -13.18 -5.26 12.20
N ALA A 241 -12.31 -6.22 11.90
CA ALA A 241 -12.10 -7.40 12.75
C ALA A 241 -11.54 -7.01 14.13
N ALA A 242 -10.59 -6.08 14.19
CA ALA A 242 -10.07 -5.56 15.45
C ALA A 242 -11.17 -4.85 16.28
N ARG A 243 -12.02 -4.02 15.66
CA ARG A 243 -13.18 -3.40 16.32
C ARG A 243 -14.11 -4.43 16.93
N ALA A 244 -14.41 -5.50 16.20
CA ALA A 244 -15.28 -6.57 16.71
C ALA A 244 -14.71 -7.24 17.98
N LYS A 245 -13.38 -7.38 18.08
CA LYS A 245 -12.69 -7.92 19.28
C LYS A 245 -12.57 -6.90 20.43
N GLN A 246 -12.29 -5.64 20.11
CA GLN A 246 -11.97 -4.61 21.10
C GLN A 246 -13.23 -3.98 21.70
N GLY A 247 -14.32 -3.92 20.93
CA GLY A 247 -15.58 -3.29 21.31
C GLY A 247 -15.36 -1.84 21.74
N ASP A 248 -16.09 -1.43 22.77
CA ASP A 248 -16.05 -0.07 23.29
C ASP A 248 -14.81 0.24 24.13
N ARG A 249 -13.73 -0.56 24.10
CA ARG A 249 -12.46 -0.20 24.76
C ARG A 249 -11.66 0.83 23.96
N ILE A 250 -11.81 0.83 22.64
CA ILE A 250 -11.09 1.69 21.72
C ILE A 250 -12.11 2.41 20.82
N THR A 251 -11.87 3.69 20.54
CA THR A 251 -12.67 4.43 19.55
C THR A 251 -12.11 4.17 18.16
N PHE A 252 -12.95 3.79 17.19
CA PHE A 252 -12.52 3.54 15.82
C PHE A 252 -13.15 4.57 14.88
N ALA A 253 -12.37 5.10 13.94
CA ALA A 253 -12.89 5.89 12.83
C ALA A 253 -12.20 5.54 11.52
N HIS A 254 -12.98 5.47 10.43
CA HIS A 254 -12.48 5.37 9.06
C HIS A 254 -12.61 6.73 8.39
N LEU A 255 -11.51 7.16 7.79
CA LEU A 255 -11.39 8.41 7.07
C LEU A 255 -11.04 8.12 5.61
N GLU A 256 -11.89 8.64 4.74
CA GLU A 256 -11.67 8.58 3.30
C GLU A 256 -10.60 9.60 2.91
N ILE A 257 -9.71 9.22 1.98
CA ILE A 257 -8.62 10.11 1.55
C ILE A 257 -9.16 11.24 0.68
N PHE A 258 -10.20 10.99 -0.12
CA PHE A 258 -10.69 11.92 -1.13
C PHE A 258 -12.13 12.38 -0.88
N SER A 259 -12.40 13.65 -1.13
CA SER A 259 -13.70 14.29 -0.84
C SER A 259 -14.70 14.26 -2.00
N ASP A 260 -14.30 13.84 -3.20
CA ASP A 260 -15.14 13.96 -4.40
C ASP A 260 -15.70 12.62 -4.91
N GLY A 261 -15.62 11.56 -4.10
CA GLY A 261 -15.99 10.20 -4.53
C GLY A 261 -15.16 9.70 -5.72
N ALA A 262 -14.04 10.38 -6.00
CA ALA A 262 -13.07 10.10 -7.03
C ALA A 262 -11.66 10.31 -6.43
N LEU A 263 -10.61 9.85 -7.10
CA LEU A 263 -9.23 9.91 -6.59
C LEU A 263 -8.52 11.25 -6.85
N ARG A 264 -9.22 12.39 -6.75
CA ARG A 264 -8.65 13.67 -7.22
C ARG A 264 -8.40 14.68 -6.13
N THR A 265 -9.35 14.85 -5.21
CA THR A 265 -9.28 15.94 -4.23
C THR A 265 -9.06 15.37 -2.84
N PRO A 266 -7.83 15.44 -2.29
CA PRO A 266 -7.58 15.06 -0.90
C PRO A 266 -8.48 15.82 0.06
N THR A 267 -8.90 15.18 1.14
CA THR A 267 -9.65 15.86 2.21
C THR A 267 -8.73 16.80 2.99
N LYS A 268 -9.30 17.84 3.62
CA LYS A 268 -8.56 18.69 4.57
C LYS A 268 -7.90 17.86 5.68
N THR A 269 -8.53 16.78 6.12
CA THR A 269 -7.99 15.86 7.13
C THR A 269 -6.71 15.18 6.63
N VAL A 270 -6.63 14.79 5.37
CA VAL A 270 -5.39 14.24 4.76
C VAL A 270 -4.27 15.27 4.76
N GLU A 271 -4.59 16.52 4.46
CA GLU A 271 -3.63 17.64 4.51
C GLU A 271 -3.15 17.91 5.95
N GLU A 272 -4.07 17.95 6.92
CA GLU A 272 -3.76 18.15 8.35
C GLU A 272 -2.85 17.05 8.91
N TRP A 273 -2.97 15.83 8.40
CA TRP A 273 -2.16 14.67 8.79
C TRP A 273 -0.93 14.46 7.89
N GLY A 274 -0.73 15.28 6.86
CA GLY A 274 0.42 15.21 5.96
C GLY A 274 0.61 13.85 5.28
N LEU A 275 -0.47 13.13 4.95
CA LEU A 275 -0.37 11.74 4.47
C LEU A 275 0.16 11.69 3.02
N PRO A 276 1.31 11.03 2.78
CA PRO A 276 1.91 10.93 1.44
C PRO A 276 1.39 9.77 0.59
N SER A 277 0.64 8.84 1.21
CA SER A 277 0.25 7.55 0.63
C SER A 277 -1.00 7.01 1.33
N GLU A 278 -1.46 5.83 0.92
CA GLU A 278 -2.50 5.08 1.59
C GLU A 278 -2.31 3.55 1.47
N PRO A 279 -2.88 2.77 2.41
CA PRO A 279 -3.60 3.19 3.61
C PRO A 279 -2.63 3.56 4.75
N TRP A 280 -3.16 4.29 5.73
CA TRP A 280 -2.50 4.51 7.02
C TRP A 280 -3.40 4.07 8.17
N VAL A 281 -2.81 3.49 9.21
CA VAL A 281 -3.47 3.26 10.49
C VAL A 281 -2.66 3.94 11.58
N PHE A 282 -3.33 4.76 12.39
CA PHE A 282 -2.76 5.39 13.56
C PHE A 282 -3.45 4.86 14.81
N LEU A 283 -2.67 4.42 15.80
CA LEU A 283 -3.14 4.15 17.15
C LEU A 283 -2.77 5.34 18.01
N VAL A 284 -3.73 5.82 18.79
CA VAL A 284 -3.60 6.99 19.65
C VAL A 284 -3.90 6.58 21.09
N GLY A 285 -3.01 6.95 22.01
CA GLY A 285 -3.17 6.72 23.44
C GLY A 285 -4.32 7.54 24.04
N SER A 286 -4.71 7.23 25.27
CA SER A 286 -5.72 8.01 26.03
C SER A 286 -5.27 9.44 26.34
N ASP A 287 -3.97 9.72 26.23
CA ASP A 287 -3.36 11.05 26.35
C ASP A 287 -3.42 11.86 25.03
N GLY A 288 -4.00 11.30 23.97
CA GLY A 288 -4.13 11.94 22.66
C GLY A 288 -2.85 11.92 21.82
N ARG A 289 -1.84 11.13 22.19
CA ARG A 289 -0.57 11.02 21.45
C ARG A 289 -0.50 9.77 20.56
N ILE A 290 0.19 9.89 19.43
CA ILE A 290 0.40 8.78 18.50
C ILE A 290 1.27 7.70 19.15
N ALA A 291 0.70 6.51 19.36
CA ALA A 291 1.39 5.36 19.93
C ALA A 291 2.01 4.47 18.84
N GLU A 292 1.35 4.35 17.69
CA GLU A 292 1.80 3.56 16.54
C GLU A 292 1.29 4.19 15.24
N LYS A 293 2.07 4.08 14.16
CA LYS A 293 1.66 4.43 12.80
C LYS A 293 2.06 3.30 11.84
N LEU A 294 1.12 2.83 11.04
CA LEU A 294 1.31 1.72 10.09
C LEU A 294 0.96 2.20 8.69
N GLU A 295 1.87 2.05 7.73
CA GLU A 295 1.71 2.43 6.32
C GLU A 295 1.49 1.21 5.42
N GLY A 296 0.62 1.30 4.42
CA GLY A 296 0.53 0.26 3.39
C GLY A 296 -0.20 -1.00 3.87
N GLY A 297 0.22 -2.17 3.37
CA GLY A 297 -0.40 -3.44 3.76
C GLY A 297 -0.26 -3.71 5.26
N ILE A 298 -1.39 -3.92 5.94
CA ILE A 298 -1.47 -4.18 7.39
C ILE A 298 -2.09 -5.55 7.60
N THR A 299 -1.48 -6.35 8.48
CA THR A 299 -2.00 -7.68 8.83
C THR A 299 -2.62 -7.68 10.23
N ALA A 300 -3.55 -8.62 10.45
CA ALA A 300 -4.20 -8.77 11.75
C ALA A 300 -3.21 -9.02 12.89
N GLY A 301 -2.18 -9.85 12.67
CA GLY A 301 -1.16 -10.13 13.68
C GLY A 301 -0.39 -8.87 14.11
N GLU A 302 0.02 -8.04 13.13
CA GLU A 302 0.71 -6.79 13.44
C GLU A 302 -0.19 -5.80 14.18
N LEU A 303 -1.45 -5.67 13.75
CA LEU A 303 -2.39 -4.78 14.41
C LEU A 303 -2.72 -5.25 15.84
N ASP A 304 -2.93 -6.55 16.03
CA ASP A 304 -3.20 -7.14 17.35
C ASP A 304 -2.02 -6.90 18.31
N GLU A 305 -0.78 -7.05 17.85
CA GLU A 305 0.42 -6.71 18.65
C GLU A 305 0.49 -5.22 19.00
N ALA A 306 0.16 -4.34 18.06
CA ALA A 306 0.16 -2.90 18.30
C ALA A 306 -0.92 -2.49 19.31
N LEU A 307 -2.12 -3.07 19.20
CA LEU A 307 -3.22 -2.84 20.14
C LEU A 307 -2.90 -3.36 21.54
N ALA A 308 -2.18 -4.49 21.65
CA ALA A 308 -1.75 -5.03 22.94
C ALA A 308 -0.78 -4.10 23.70
N ARG A 309 -0.01 -3.26 22.99
CA ARG A 309 0.88 -2.25 23.60
C ARG A 309 0.17 -0.95 23.99
N LEU A 310 -1.07 -0.76 23.54
CA LEU A 310 -1.88 0.44 23.79
C LEU A 310 -2.69 0.35 25.11
N ALA A 311 -2.85 -0.88 25.63
CA ALA A 311 -3.66 -1.21 26.80
C ALA A 311 -2.93 -1.03 28.13
#